data_AF-A0A5B7UKT1-F1
#
_entry.id   AF-A0A5B7UKT1-F1
#
_cell.length_a   1.000
_cell.length_b   1.000
_cell.length_c   1.000
_cell.angle_alpha   90.00
_cell.angle_beta   90.00
_cell.angle_gamma   90.00
#
_symmetry.space_group_name_H-M   'P 1'
#
loop_
_entity.id
_entity.type
_entity.pdbx_description
1 polymer ?
#
loop_
_entity_poly.entity_id
_entity_poly.type
_entity_poly.pdbx_seq_one_letter_code
_entity_poly.pdbx_strand_id
1 'polypeptide(L)'
;MTAPLVAPHPLTRLRLAPAGGGPRSIDGVWWPRTDDLVTELPRLLRELPHTWTQIVHVTVRTATWSAFPGRMLCAGQVLHLHGNSAVHAPTTVCLLAPGAGRWDLLVVPHLTDDREGPRLMTAALTEE
;
A
#
# COMPACT_ATOMS: atom_id res chain seq x y z
N MET A 1 20.22 18.05 -14.61
CA MET A 1 19.75 16.66 -14.45
C MET A 1 18.48 16.74 -13.60
N THR A 2 17.33 16.87 -14.24
CA THR A 2 16.06 17.22 -13.58
C THR A 2 15.37 15.93 -13.16
N ALA A 3 15.36 15.64 -11.86
CA ALA A 3 14.54 14.56 -11.33
C ALA A 3 13.06 14.87 -11.63
N PRO A 4 12.25 13.91 -12.10
CA PRO A 4 10.82 14.16 -12.25
C PRO A 4 10.24 14.42 -10.86
N LEU A 5 9.72 15.63 -10.66
CA LEU A 5 8.82 15.93 -9.56
C LEU A 5 7.58 15.07 -9.76
N VAL A 6 7.52 13.93 -9.05
CA VAL A 6 6.27 13.20 -8.84
C VAL A 6 5.30 14.21 -8.24
N ALA A 7 4.31 14.61 -9.03
CA ALA A 7 3.22 15.43 -8.53
C ALA A 7 2.57 14.69 -7.35
N PRO A 8 2.36 15.33 -6.18
CA PRO A 8 1.56 14.73 -5.14
C PRO A 8 0.14 14.66 -5.68
N HIS A 9 -0.31 13.48 -6.09
CA HIS A 9 -1.72 13.25 -6.39
C HIS A 9 -2.49 13.49 -5.07
N PRO A 10 -3.26 14.59 -4.91
CA PRO A 10 -3.78 14.99 -3.59
C PRO A 10 -4.95 14.12 -3.10
N LEU A 11 -5.27 13.03 -3.80
CA LEU A 11 -6.49 12.26 -3.56
C LEU A 11 -6.23 10.94 -2.84
N THR A 12 -4.98 10.48 -2.84
CA THR A 12 -4.59 9.21 -2.26
C THR A 12 -3.59 9.46 -1.15
N ARG A 13 -3.95 9.06 0.06
CA ARG A 13 -3.08 9.15 1.24
C ARG A 13 -2.02 8.05 1.14
N LEU A 14 -1.17 8.12 0.11
CA LEU A 14 -0.07 7.20 -0.19
C LEU A 14 1.23 8.00 -0.23
N ARG A 15 2.27 7.53 0.46
CA ARG A 15 3.61 8.10 0.41
C ARG A 15 4.61 6.96 0.24
N LEU A 16 5.38 7.00 -0.83
CA LEU A 16 6.40 5.99 -1.11
C LEU A 16 7.76 6.48 -0.60
N ALA A 17 8.54 5.55 -0.06
CA ALA A 17 9.94 5.78 0.26
C ALA A 17 10.77 5.88 -1.04
N PRO A 18 11.89 6.62 -1.05
CA PRO A 18 12.80 6.63 -2.19
C PRO A 18 13.30 5.21 -2.49
N ALA A 19 13.24 4.79 -3.75
CA ALA A 19 13.73 3.48 -4.18
C ALA A 19 15.22 3.34 -3.83
N GLY A 20 15.58 2.37 -2.98
CA GLY A 20 16.98 2.10 -2.59
C GLY A 20 17.23 1.76 -1.13
N GLY A 21 16.21 1.77 -0.26
CA GLY A 21 16.33 1.55 1.18
C GLY A 21 16.53 0.10 1.62
N GLY A 22 17.60 -0.59 1.21
CA GLY A 22 18.02 -1.87 1.80
C GLY A 22 16.98 -3.02 1.81
N PRO A 23 17.36 -4.22 2.29
CA PRO A 23 16.53 -5.42 2.16
C PRO A 23 15.34 -5.52 3.15
N ARG A 24 15.05 -4.47 3.94
CA ARG A 24 14.03 -4.54 5.01
C ARG A 24 13.32 -3.22 5.32
N SER A 25 13.50 -2.17 4.53
CA SER A 25 12.79 -0.91 4.78
C SER A 25 11.42 -0.96 4.14
N ILE A 26 10.42 -0.48 4.86
CA ILE A 26 9.05 -0.32 4.36
C ILE A 26 9.11 0.59 3.13
N ASP A 27 8.64 0.11 1.99
CA ASP A 27 8.74 0.84 0.73
C ASP A 27 7.74 2.02 0.63
N GLY A 28 6.80 2.10 1.57
CA GLY A 28 5.88 3.22 1.65
C GLY A 28 4.85 3.09 2.74
N VAL A 29 4.07 4.13 2.91
CA VAL A 29 2.91 4.17 3.79
C VAL A 29 1.67 4.48 2.99
N TRP A 30 0.64 3.69 3.22
CA TRP A 30 -0.68 3.84 2.66
C TRP A 30 -1.70 4.05 3.77
N TRP A 31 -2.61 4.99 3.59
CA TRP A 31 -3.69 5.26 4.53
C TRP A 31 -5.02 5.16 3.78
N PRO A 32 -5.69 3.99 3.81
CA PRO A 32 -6.97 3.80 3.16
C PRO A 32 -8.03 4.73 3.77
N ARG A 33 -9.07 5.05 2.99
CA ARG A 33 -10.21 5.82 3.50
C ARG A 33 -11.27 4.95 4.17
N THR A 34 -11.29 3.67 3.83
CA THR A 34 -12.26 2.69 4.33
C THR A 34 -11.57 1.36 4.64
N ASP A 35 -12.23 0.48 5.38
CA ASP A 35 -11.83 -0.92 5.57
C ASP A 35 -12.30 -1.85 4.43
N ASP A 36 -12.85 -1.30 3.35
CA ASP A 36 -13.24 -2.09 2.17
C ASP A 36 -12.08 -2.17 1.17
N LEU A 37 -11.37 -3.30 1.22
CA LEU A 37 -10.22 -3.55 0.36
C LEU A 37 -10.58 -3.54 -1.13
N VAL A 38 -11.83 -3.87 -1.49
CA VAL A 38 -12.31 -3.94 -2.88
C VAL A 38 -12.40 -2.58 -3.53
N THR A 39 -12.75 -1.55 -2.76
CA THR A 39 -12.82 -0.18 -3.26
C THR A 39 -11.50 0.55 -3.13
N GLU A 40 -10.69 0.18 -2.14
CA GLU A 40 -9.40 0.80 -1.85
C GLU A 40 -8.27 0.30 -2.78
N LEU A 41 -8.22 -0.98 -3.13
CA LEU A 41 -7.16 -1.52 -4.01
C LEU A 41 -7.11 -0.85 -5.39
N PRO A 42 -8.22 -0.72 -6.14
CA PRO A 42 -8.19 -0.05 -7.44
C PRO A 42 -7.70 1.40 -7.35
N ARG A 43 -7.98 2.08 -6.24
CA ARG A 43 -7.48 3.45 -6.00
C ARG A 43 -5.98 3.44 -5.76
N LEU A 44 -5.49 2.52 -4.92
CA LEU A 44 -4.07 2.33 -4.67
C LEU A 44 -3.31 2.06 -5.98
N LEU A 45 -3.78 1.11 -6.80
CA LEU A 45 -3.11 0.73 -8.05
C LEU A 45 -2.96 1.87 -9.05
N ARG A 46 -3.94 2.77 -9.11
CA ARG A 46 -3.92 3.93 -10.02
C ARG A 46 -2.81 4.93 -9.69
N GLU A 47 -2.32 4.90 -8.46
CA GLU A 47 -1.41 5.90 -7.91
C GLU A 47 0.00 5.32 -7.78
N LEU A 48 0.14 4.01 -7.99
CA LEU A 48 1.43 3.37 -8.08
C LEU A 48 2.16 3.83 -9.34
N PRO A 49 3.51 3.94 -9.27
CA PRO A 49 4.31 4.36 -10.40
C PRO A 49 4.14 3.41 -11.58
N HIS A 50 4.29 3.94 -12.80
CA HIS A 50 4.17 3.20 -14.06
C HIS A 50 5.12 1.99 -14.19
N THR A 51 6.13 1.88 -13.32
CA THR A 51 7.00 0.70 -13.22
C THR A 51 6.26 -0.53 -12.66
N TRP A 52 5.08 -0.35 -12.06
CA TRP A 52 4.24 -1.40 -11.50
C TRP A 52 2.98 -1.62 -12.32
N THR A 53 3.16 -2.25 -13.47
CA THR A 53 2.07 -2.48 -14.42
C THR A 53 1.21 -3.69 -14.07
N GLN A 54 1.77 -4.67 -13.36
CA GLN A 54 1.09 -5.94 -13.11
C GLN A 54 1.34 -6.45 -11.69
N ILE A 55 0.37 -6.21 -10.81
CA ILE A 55 0.33 -6.80 -9.48
C ILE A 55 -0.49 -8.08 -9.58
N VAL A 56 -0.01 -9.15 -8.95
CA VAL A 56 -0.70 -10.45 -8.98
C VAL A 56 -0.97 -10.97 -7.59
N HIS A 57 -0.14 -10.64 -6.60
CA HIS A 57 -0.39 -11.01 -5.21
C HIS A 57 -0.43 -9.78 -4.32
N VAL A 58 -1.42 -9.75 -3.46
CA VAL A 58 -1.64 -8.70 -2.48
C VAL A 58 -1.86 -9.39 -1.15
N THR A 59 -0.92 -9.24 -0.23
CA THR A 59 -1.00 -9.83 1.11
C THR A 59 -1.32 -8.74 2.11
N VAL A 60 -2.41 -8.90 2.86
CA VAL A 60 -2.85 -7.90 3.84
C VAL A 60 -3.25 -8.58 5.16
N ARG A 61 -3.28 -7.81 6.24
CA ARG A 61 -3.82 -8.31 7.51
C ARG A 61 -5.35 -8.39 7.46
N THR A 62 -5.93 -9.58 7.57
CA THR A 62 -7.39 -9.77 7.42
C THR A 62 -8.20 -9.01 8.47
N ALA A 63 -7.69 -8.91 9.70
CA ALA A 63 -8.35 -8.20 10.79
C ALA A 63 -8.47 -6.68 10.58
N THR A 64 -7.85 -6.13 9.53
CA THR A 64 -7.92 -4.70 9.18
C THR A 64 -9.01 -4.40 8.14
N TRP A 65 -9.51 -5.40 7.43
CA TRP A 65 -10.43 -5.22 6.28
C TRP A 65 -11.73 -5.98 6.51
N SER A 66 -12.88 -5.35 6.24
CA SER A 66 -14.18 -6.00 6.40
C SER A 66 -14.52 -6.91 5.21
N ALA A 67 -14.14 -6.52 4.00
CA ALA A 67 -14.31 -7.30 2.79
C ALA A 67 -12.97 -7.85 2.28
N PHE A 68 -12.83 -9.18 2.27
CA PHE A 68 -11.63 -9.86 1.78
C PHE A 68 -11.97 -10.99 0.80
N PRO A 69 -12.25 -10.69 -0.48
CA PRO A 69 -12.42 -11.73 -1.48
C PRO A 69 -11.03 -12.34 -1.76
N GLY A 70 -10.86 -13.65 -1.70
CA GLY A 70 -9.53 -14.27 -1.93
C GLY A 70 -8.95 -14.02 -3.34
N ARG A 71 -9.79 -13.56 -4.29
CA ARG A 71 -9.39 -13.12 -5.63
C ARG A 71 -10.27 -11.96 -6.08
N MET A 72 -9.72 -11.05 -6.87
CA MET A 72 -10.43 -9.90 -7.40
C MET A 72 -9.93 -9.52 -8.78
N LEU A 73 -10.85 -9.11 -9.67
CA LEU A 73 -10.48 -8.50 -10.93
C LEU A 73 -10.36 -6.99 -10.74
N CYS A 74 -9.17 -6.44 -10.98
CA CYS A 74 -8.91 -5.01 -10.90
C CYS A 74 -8.12 -4.59 -12.14
N ALA A 75 -8.52 -3.52 -12.83
CA ALA A 75 -7.81 -3.02 -14.02
C ALA A 75 -7.49 -4.09 -15.09
N GLY A 76 -8.39 -5.08 -15.27
CA GLY A 76 -8.21 -6.17 -16.23
C GLY A 76 -7.21 -7.27 -15.80
N GLN A 77 -6.65 -7.20 -14.58
CA GLN A 77 -5.76 -8.21 -14.00
C GLN A 77 -6.40 -8.88 -12.78
N VAL A 78 -6.14 -10.17 -12.60
CA VAL A 78 -6.62 -10.92 -11.43
C VAL A 78 -5.61 -10.76 -10.30
N LEU A 79 -6.05 -10.12 -9.22
CA LEU A 79 -5.33 -9.99 -7.97
C LEU A 79 -5.66 -11.16 -7.07
N HIS A 80 -4.63 -11.87 -6.61
CA HIS A 80 -4.73 -12.87 -5.58
C HIS A 80 -4.53 -12.21 -4.22
N LEU A 81 -5.57 -12.25 -3.41
CA LEU A 81 -5.59 -11.63 -2.11
C LEU A 81 -5.27 -12.68 -1.05
N HIS A 82 -4.15 -12.48 -0.35
CA HIS A 82 -3.68 -13.34 0.72
C HIS A 82 -3.90 -12.68 2.07
N GLY A 83 -4.62 -13.37 2.94
CA GLY A 83 -4.95 -12.87 4.26
C GLY A 83 -3.94 -13.35 5.30
N ASN A 84 -3.31 -12.43 6.03
CA ASN A 84 -2.56 -12.74 7.23
C ASN A 84 -3.43 -12.51 8.47
N SER A 85 -3.74 -13.59 9.21
CA SER A 85 -4.53 -13.54 10.43
C SER A 85 -3.68 -13.39 11.71
N ALA A 86 -2.37 -13.17 11.57
CA ALA A 86 -1.49 -13.03 12.74
C ALA A 86 -1.87 -11.79 13.57
N VAL A 87 -2.16 -12.03 14.86
CA VAL A 87 -2.64 -11.01 15.81
C VAL A 87 -1.63 -9.87 16.01
N HIS A 88 -0.34 -10.21 16.00
CA HIS A 88 0.78 -9.27 16.22
C HIS A 88 1.48 -8.84 14.93
N ALA A 89 0.96 -9.22 13.75
CA ALA A 89 1.57 -8.74 12.51
C ALA A 89 1.34 -7.24 12.37
N PRO A 90 2.37 -6.48 11.95
CA PRO A 90 2.20 -5.09 11.60
C PRO A 90 1.12 -4.97 10.51
N THR A 91 0.33 -3.91 10.56
CA THR A 91 -0.70 -3.63 9.56
C THR A 91 0.00 -3.23 8.27
N THR A 92 0.45 -4.20 7.48
CA THR A 92 1.13 -3.97 6.19
C THR A 92 0.36 -4.59 5.05
N VAL A 93 0.55 -4.01 3.87
CA VAL A 93 0.07 -4.49 2.57
C VAL A 93 1.31 -4.78 1.74
N CYS A 94 1.56 -6.06 1.52
CA CYS A 94 2.63 -6.52 0.65
C CYS A 94 2.08 -6.72 -0.75
N LEU A 95 2.64 -6.03 -1.73
CA LEU A 95 2.27 -6.14 -3.14
C LEU A 95 3.40 -6.84 -3.89
N LEU A 96 3.04 -7.85 -4.68
CA LEU A 96 3.97 -8.62 -5.50
C LEU A 96 3.66 -8.40 -6.98
N ALA A 97 4.66 -7.89 -7.70
CA ALA A 97 4.61 -7.64 -9.12
C ALA A 97 5.74 -8.41 -9.84
N PRO A 98 5.41 -9.37 -10.72
CA PRO A 98 6.35 -10.11 -11.55
C PRO A 98 7.19 -9.13 -12.37
N GLY A 99 8.50 -9.13 -12.15
CA GLY A 99 9.44 -8.23 -12.83
C GLY A 99 9.73 -6.92 -12.10
N ALA A 100 8.90 -6.50 -11.14
CA ALA A 100 9.14 -5.30 -10.32
C ALA A 100 9.46 -5.60 -8.84
N GLY A 101 9.21 -6.83 -8.39
CA GLY A 101 9.60 -7.32 -7.06
C GLY A 101 8.46 -7.32 -6.04
N ARG A 102 8.86 -7.32 -4.76
CA ARG A 102 7.99 -7.24 -3.59
C ARG A 102 8.09 -5.84 -3.00
N TRP A 103 6.95 -5.27 -2.64
CA TRP A 103 6.87 -4.00 -1.95
C TRP A 103 5.99 -4.11 -0.72
N ASP A 104 6.51 -3.66 0.42
CA ASP A 104 5.81 -3.68 1.70
C ASP A 104 5.36 -2.25 2.07
N LEU A 105 4.05 -2.02 2.02
CA LEU A 105 3.44 -0.75 2.42
C LEU A 105 2.89 -0.85 3.83
N LEU A 106 3.23 0.07 4.72
CA LEU A 106 2.57 0.19 6.02
C LEU A 106 1.17 0.77 5.82
N VAL A 107 0.18 0.20 6.50
CA VAL A 107 -1.20 0.67 6.48
C VAL A 107 -1.52 1.42 7.76
N VAL A 108 -1.84 2.71 7.62
CA VAL A 108 -2.42 3.49 8.71
C VAL A 108 -3.92 3.17 8.78
N PRO A 109 -4.49 2.83 9.95
CA PRO A 109 -5.93 2.56 10.08
C PRO A 109 -6.78 3.72 9.52
N HIS A 110 -7.86 3.41 8.79
CA HIS A 110 -8.72 4.45 8.22
C HIS A 110 -9.37 5.34 9.30
N LEU A 111 -9.60 4.79 10.51
CA LEU A 111 -10.16 5.49 11.67
C LEU A 111 -9.18 6.49 12.31
N THR A 112 -7.90 6.47 11.91
CA THR A 112 -6.93 7.45 12.38
C THR A 112 -7.40 8.86 12.02
N ASP A 113 -7.32 9.77 13.00
CA ASP A 113 -7.75 11.16 12.85
C ASP A 113 -7.00 11.88 11.72
N ASP A 114 -7.68 12.81 11.04
CA ASP A 114 -7.12 13.54 9.91
C ASP A 114 -5.87 14.38 10.25
N ARG A 115 -5.68 14.74 11.53
CA ARG A 115 -4.47 15.43 12.01
C ARG A 115 -3.33 14.48 12.32
N GLU A 116 -3.63 13.25 12.74
CA GLU A 116 -2.65 12.26 13.16
C GLU A 116 -2.19 11.35 12.00
N GLY A 117 -3.07 11.09 11.02
CA GLY A 117 -2.74 10.27 9.85
C GLY A 117 -1.50 10.78 9.11
N PRO A 118 -1.42 12.06 8.70
CA PRO A 118 -0.23 12.59 8.04
C PRO A 118 1.03 12.53 8.90
N ARG A 119 0.91 12.63 10.22
CA ARG A 119 2.03 12.52 11.16
C ARG A 119 2.56 11.09 11.22
N LEU A 120 1.67 10.10 11.36
CA LEU A 120 2.05 8.69 11.34
C LEU A 120 2.66 8.30 9.99
N MET A 121 2.10 8.78 8.88
CA MET A 121 2.69 8.56 7.56
C MET A 121 4.09 9.16 7.41
N THR A 122 4.34 10.31 8.07
CA THR A 122 5.68 10.89 8.08
C THR A 122 6.61 10.04 8.95
N ALA A 123 6.22 9.76 10.20
CA ALA A 123 7.01 9.00 11.16
C ALA A 123 7.42 7.62 10.62
N ALA A 124 6.52 6.90 9.96
CA ALA A 124 6.80 5.59 9.38
C ALA A 124 7.77 5.62 8.18
N LEU A 125 7.96 6.77 7.53
CA LEU A 125 9.00 6.96 6.51
C LEU A 125 10.31 7.52 7.07
N THR A 126 10.33 7.88 8.35
CA THR A 126 11.48 8.51 9.03
C THR A 126 12.10 7.60 10.09
N GLU A 127 11.85 6.28 10.05
CA GLU A 127 12.52 5.34 10.96
C GLU A 127 14.03 5.29 10.64
N GLU A 128 14.78 6.19 11.29
CA GLU A 128 16.23 6.18 11.49
C GLU A 128 16.62 5.40 12.74
#